data_AF-A0A0D8HPS3-F1
#
_entry.id   AF-A0A0D8HPS3-F1
#
_cell.length_a   1.000
_cell.length_b   1.000
_cell.length_c   1.000
_cell.angle_alpha   90.00
_cell.angle_beta   90.00
_cell.angle_gamma   90.00
#
_symmetry.space_group_name_H-M   'P 1'
#
loop_
_entity.id
_entity.type
_entity.pdbx_description
1 polymer ?
#
loop_
_entity_poly.entity_id
_entity_poly.type
_entity_poly.pdbx_seq_one_letter_code
_entity_poly.pdbx_strand_id
1 'polypeptide(L)'
;MKALPAILTSVVVVCVVAVGVYLVTQRSPHGDTSRPLADTSAIIDGQPTTCTELFGATCSFDLQTEYNQWGGAIESFVNSGLLGPYARSIGFVPAAKLSLQACGVSNTTGRTVLDFNDLAQVDHPDASTTDLFPFWNASRQFVCPAAP
;
A
#
# COMPACT_ATOMS: atom_id res chain seq x y z
N MET A 1 18.19 17.10 62.04
CA MET A 1 17.13 17.25 61.01
C MET A 1 17.77 17.74 59.70
N LYS A 2 18.32 16.83 58.87
CA LYS A 2 18.95 17.14 57.57
C LYS A 2 18.87 15.97 56.56
N ALA A 3 18.08 14.95 56.85
CA ALA A 3 18.00 13.72 56.05
C ALA A 3 16.84 13.71 55.03
N LEU A 4 15.79 14.51 55.26
CA LEU A 4 14.62 14.61 54.39
C LEU A 4 14.93 15.03 52.93
N PRO A 5 15.79 16.02 52.64
CA PRO A 5 16.04 16.40 51.24
C PRO A 5 16.89 15.33 50.51
N ALA A 6 17.79 14.64 51.21
CA ALA A 6 18.65 13.61 50.62
C ALA A 6 17.84 12.38 50.19
N ILE A 7 16.84 11.99 50.99
CA ILE A 7 15.96 10.85 50.69
C ILE A 7 15.10 11.16 49.47
N LEU A 8 14.50 12.36 49.39
CA LEU A 8 13.70 12.76 48.23
C LEU A 8 14.53 12.75 46.94
N THR A 9 15.77 13.27 47.02
CA THR A 9 16.66 13.32 45.85
C THR A 9 17.04 11.92 45.38
N SER A 10 17.31 11.00 46.30
CA SER A 10 17.63 9.61 45.98
C SER A 10 16.47 8.88 45.30
N VAL A 11 15.22 9.10 45.76
CA VAL A 11 14.04 8.46 45.17
C VAL A 11 13.81 8.95 43.73
N VAL A 12 13.97 10.26 43.50
CA VAL A 12 13.82 10.84 42.15
C VAL A 12 14.85 10.25 41.18
N VAL A 13 16.11 10.11 41.60
CA VAL A 13 17.17 9.53 40.75
C VAL A 13 16.86 8.08 40.40
N VAL A 14 16.42 7.27 41.38
CA VAL A 14 16.05 5.87 41.15
C VAL A 14 14.86 5.76 40.18
N CYS A 15 13.85 6.62 40.32
CA CYS A 15 12.72 6.65 39.40
C CYS A 15 13.13 7.04 37.97
N VAL A 16 14.00 8.04 37.80
CA VAL A 16 14.48 8.47 36.48
C VAL A 16 15.30 7.35 35.81
N VAL A 17 16.17 6.67 36.57
CA VAL A 17 16.95 5.54 36.06
C VAL A 17 16.04 4.36 35.71
N ALA A 18 15.05 4.03 36.55
CA ALA A 18 14.11 2.96 36.28
C ALA A 18 13.24 3.22 35.05
N VAL A 19 12.76 4.46 34.86
CA VAL A 19 12.02 4.88 33.66
C VAL A 19 12.92 4.87 32.44
N GLY A 20 14.16 5.34 32.55
CA GLY A 20 15.14 5.31 31.46
C GLY A 20 15.44 3.87 31.01
N VAL A 21 15.68 2.96 31.95
CA VAL A 21 15.88 1.53 31.68
C VAL A 21 14.61 0.92 31.09
N TYR A 22 13.43 1.21 31.64
CA TYR A 22 12.16 0.74 31.11
C TYR A 22 11.95 1.18 29.66
N LEU A 23 12.16 2.45 29.35
CA LEU A 23 12.06 3.00 27.99
C LEU A 23 13.11 2.41 27.03
N VAL A 24 14.32 2.12 27.52
CA VAL A 24 15.36 1.45 26.72
C VAL A 24 15.04 -0.03 26.49
N THR A 25 14.45 -0.73 27.46
CA THR A 25 14.01 -2.12 27.30
C THR A 25 12.71 -2.25 26.50
N GLN A 26 11.87 -1.21 26.48
CA GLN A 26 10.69 -1.11 25.61
C GLN A 26 11.00 -0.62 24.21
N ARG A 27 12.20 -0.07 23.97
CA ARG A 27 12.78 -0.10 22.63
C ARG A 27 13.13 -1.55 22.33
N SER A 28 12.09 -2.35 22.08
CA SER A 28 12.22 -3.54 21.25
C SER A 28 13.10 -3.14 20.09
N PRO A 29 14.22 -3.83 19.84
CA PRO A 29 14.79 -3.81 18.52
C PRO A 29 13.62 -4.19 17.63
N HIS A 30 13.10 -3.25 16.86
CA HIS A 30 12.46 -3.63 15.60
C HIS A 30 13.61 -4.22 14.82
N GLY A 31 13.97 -5.47 15.15
CA GLY A 31 14.83 -6.27 14.31
C GLY A 31 14.11 -6.26 12.99
N ASP A 32 14.75 -5.67 11.99
CA ASP A 32 14.31 -5.65 10.62
C ASP A 32 14.07 -7.09 10.16
N THR A 33 12.88 -7.61 10.47
CA THR A 33 12.25 -8.76 9.85
C THR A 33 11.45 -8.30 8.64
N SER A 34 11.74 -7.10 8.11
CA SER A 34 11.30 -6.71 6.78
C SER A 34 12.12 -7.51 5.79
N ARG A 35 11.72 -8.77 5.58
CA ARG A 35 12.08 -9.51 4.38
C ARG A 35 11.78 -8.56 3.21
N PRO A 36 12.76 -8.21 2.36
CA PRO A 36 12.50 -7.35 1.22
C PRO A 36 11.34 -7.95 0.45
N LEU A 37 10.33 -7.11 0.17
CA LEU A 37 9.15 -7.54 -0.57
C LEU A 37 9.64 -8.10 -1.91
N ALA A 38 9.21 -9.31 -2.25
CA ALA A 38 9.68 -9.96 -3.47
C ALA A 38 9.32 -9.08 -4.68
N ASP A 39 10.24 -8.86 -5.60
CA ASP A 39 9.93 -8.19 -6.86
C ASP A 39 9.55 -9.26 -7.89
N THR A 40 8.29 -9.71 -7.81
CA THR A 40 7.79 -10.79 -8.67
C THR A 40 7.52 -10.24 -10.06
N SER A 41 7.96 -10.95 -11.10
CA SER A 41 7.62 -10.60 -12.47
C SER A 41 6.29 -11.23 -12.90
N ALA A 42 5.44 -10.47 -13.59
CA ALA A 42 4.30 -11.01 -14.34
C ALA A 42 4.60 -11.03 -15.85
N ILE A 43 3.93 -11.90 -16.60
CA ILE A 43 4.00 -11.87 -18.07
C ILE A 43 3.08 -10.76 -18.55
N ILE A 44 3.66 -9.76 -19.22
CA ILE A 44 2.95 -8.63 -19.84
C ILE A 44 3.48 -8.52 -21.28
N ASP A 45 2.60 -8.49 -22.29
CA ASP A 45 2.97 -8.51 -23.71
C ASP A 45 3.96 -9.64 -24.06
N GLY A 46 3.82 -10.79 -23.38
CA GLY A 46 4.68 -11.96 -23.55
C GLY A 46 6.09 -11.83 -22.95
N GLN A 47 6.39 -10.76 -22.21
CA GLN A 47 7.67 -10.55 -21.53
C GLN A 47 7.51 -10.62 -19.99
N PRO A 48 8.42 -11.29 -19.28
CA PRO A 48 8.52 -11.14 -17.83
C PRO A 48 8.83 -9.68 -17.50
N THR A 49 7.92 -9.04 -16.79
CA THR A 49 7.98 -7.62 -16.44
C THR A 49 7.81 -7.50 -14.93
N THR A 50 8.65 -6.69 -14.27
CA THR A 50 8.55 -6.37 -12.84
C THR A 50 7.67 -5.15 -12.60
N CYS A 51 7.33 -4.87 -11.34
CA CYS A 51 6.53 -3.69 -11.00
C CYS A 51 7.24 -2.39 -11.45
N THR A 52 8.54 -2.28 -11.16
CA THR A 52 9.34 -1.10 -11.50
C THR A 52 9.47 -0.92 -13.01
N GLU A 53 9.63 -2.00 -13.76
CA GLU A 53 9.69 -1.96 -15.23
C GLU A 53 8.35 -1.53 -15.85
N LEU A 54 7.23 -2.07 -15.35
CA LEU A 54 5.91 -1.73 -15.89
C LEU A 54 5.55 -0.26 -15.69
N PHE A 55 5.82 0.28 -14.50
CA PHE A 55 5.43 1.66 -14.15
C PHE A 55 6.53 2.70 -14.41
N GLY A 56 7.73 2.27 -14.84
CA GLY A 56 8.86 3.15 -15.13
C GLY A 56 9.40 3.92 -13.92
N ALA A 57 9.03 3.51 -12.70
CA ALA A 57 9.39 4.14 -11.44
C ALA A 57 9.38 3.11 -10.31
N THR A 58 10.12 3.37 -9.23
CA THR A 58 10.09 2.50 -8.06
C THR A 58 8.68 2.40 -7.51
N CYS A 59 8.19 1.17 -7.39
CA CYS A 59 6.88 0.92 -6.82
C CYS A 59 6.86 1.23 -5.31
N SER A 60 5.75 1.83 -4.85
CA SER A 60 5.47 1.87 -3.41
C SER A 60 5.28 0.45 -2.89
N PHE A 61 5.43 0.28 -1.56
CA PHE A 61 5.21 -1.01 -0.91
C PHE A 61 3.82 -1.60 -1.24
N ASP A 62 2.78 -0.76 -1.19
CA ASP A 62 1.42 -1.17 -1.49
C ASP A 62 1.26 -1.58 -2.96
N LEU A 63 1.78 -0.78 -3.90
CA LEU A 63 1.69 -1.10 -5.33
C LEU A 63 2.46 -2.38 -5.69
N GLN A 64 3.64 -2.58 -5.10
CA GLN A 64 4.40 -3.81 -5.26
C GLN A 64 3.65 -5.02 -4.68
N THR A 65 2.98 -4.85 -3.54
CA THR A 65 2.18 -5.92 -2.91
C THR A 65 1.04 -6.35 -3.84
N GLU A 66 0.26 -5.40 -4.36
CA GLU A 66 -0.82 -5.69 -5.28
C GLU A 66 -0.30 -6.25 -6.61
N TYR A 67 0.82 -5.76 -7.12
CA TYR A 67 1.45 -6.30 -8.32
C TYR A 67 1.89 -7.75 -8.14
N ASN A 68 2.54 -8.07 -7.03
CA ASN A 68 2.96 -9.44 -6.73
C ASN A 68 1.76 -10.40 -6.65
N GLN A 69 0.63 -9.91 -6.14
CA GLN A 69 -0.55 -10.72 -5.96
C GLN A 69 -1.36 -10.88 -7.25
N TRP A 70 -1.52 -9.81 -8.02
CA TRP A 70 -2.50 -9.71 -9.11
C TRP A 70 -1.90 -9.37 -10.48
N GLY A 71 -0.60 -9.10 -10.58
CA GLY A 71 0.07 -8.68 -11.80
C GLY A 71 -0.10 -9.67 -12.95
N GLY A 72 -0.16 -10.98 -12.67
CA GLY A 72 -0.40 -12.01 -13.69
C GLY A 72 -1.77 -11.96 -14.37
N ALA A 73 -2.75 -11.30 -13.77
CA ALA A 73 -4.10 -11.16 -14.33
C ALA A 73 -4.36 -9.78 -14.97
N ILE A 74 -3.46 -8.81 -14.75
CA ILE A 74 -3.72 -7.40 -15.06
C ILE A 74 -3.82 -7.13 -16.56
N GLU A 75 -3.00 -7.80 -17.37
CA GLU A 75 -2.97 -7.63 -18.82
C GLU A 75 -4.32 -8.02 -19.44
N SER A 76 -4.77 -9.24 -19.18
CA SER A 76 -6.06 -9.75 -19.65
C SER A 76 -7.22 -8.88 -19.16
N PHE A 77 -7.18 -8.45 -17.89
CA PHE A 77 -8.23 -7.62 -17.32
C PHE A 77 -8.33 -6.24 -17.96
N VAL A 78 -7.22 -5.50 -18.08
CA VAL A 78 -7.25 -4.17 -18.69
C VAL A 78 -7.68 -4.24 -20.16
N ASN A 79 -7.28 -5.30 -20.86
CA ASN A 79 -7.64 -5.54 -22.26
C ASN A 79 -9.07 -6.12 -22.44
N SER A 80 -9.78 -6.45 -21.37
CA SER A 80 -11.16 -7.00 -21.44
C SER A 80 -12.21 -6.01 -21.94
N GLY A 81 -11.91 -4.70 -21.91
CA GLY A 81 -12.86 -3.64 -22.25
C GLY A 81 -13.84 -3.26 -21.13
N LEU A 82 -13.78 -3.91 -19.96
CA LEU A 82 -14.68 -3.65 -18.82
C LEU A 82 -14.48 -2.28 -18.16
N LEU A 83 -13.32 -1.65 -18.36
CA LEU A 83 -12.94 -0.39 -17.72
C LEU A 83 -13.45 0.87 -18.43
N GLY A 84 -14.14 0.71 -19.57
CA GLY A 84 -14.81 1.81 -20.26
C GLY A 84 -13.88 2.72 -21.08
N PRO A 85 -14.40 3.88 -21.55
CA PRO A 85 -13.68 4.79 -22.45
C PRO A 85 -12.44 5.43 -21.83
N TYR A 86 -12.49 5.80 -20.55
CA TYR A 86 -11.39 6.49 -19.88
C TYR A 86 -10.12 5.63 -19.81
N ALA A 87 -10.26 4.34 -19.52
CA ALA A 87 -9.14 3.40 -19.55
C ALA A 87 -8.45 3.34 -20.93
N ARG A 88 -9.22 3.45 -22.01
CA ARG A 88 -8.68 3.47 -23.38
C ARG A 88 -7.94 4.77 -23.68
N SER A 89 -8.36 5.91 -23.13
CA SER A 89 -7.68 7.19 -23.34
C SER A 89 -6.38 7.31 -22.56
N ILE A 90 -6.29 6.75 -21.35
CA ILE A 90 -5.07 6.79 -20.53
C ILE A 90 -4.07 5.68 -20.89
N GLY A 91 -4.53 4.64 -21.60
CA GLY A 91 -3.69 3.53 -22.03
C GLY A 91 -3.45 2.47 -20.94
N PHE A 92 -2.67 1.45 -21.30
CA PHE A 92 -2.50 0.25 -20.49
C PHE A 92 -1.88 0.50 -19.11
N VAL A 93 -0.71 1.15 -19.06
CA VAL A 93 0.06 1.30 -17.81
C VAL A 93 -0.72 2.06 -16.72
N PRO A 94 -1.33 3.22 -16.99
CA PRO A 94 -2.12 3.91 -15.97
C PRO A 94 -3.38 3.14 -15.59
N ALA A 95 -4.02 2.48 -16.55
CA ALA A 95 -5.19 1.64 -16.27
C ALA A 95 -4.85 0.43 -15.36
N ALA A 96 -3.69 -0.20 -15.58
CA ALA A 96 -3.17 -1.26 -14.74
C ALA A 96 -2.90 -0.76 -13.32
N LYS A 97 -2.27 0.42 -13.18
CA LYS A 97 -2.00 1.04 -11.87
C LYS A 97 -3.29 1.31 -11.09
N LEU A 98 -4.28 1.95 -11.72
CA LEU A 98 -5.58 2.23 -11.10
C LEU A 98 -6.30 0.95 -10.66
N SER A 99 -6.20 -0.11 -11.46
CA SER A 99 -6.83 -1.40 -11.15
C SER A 99 -6.16 -2.07 -9.93
N LEU A 100 -4.83 -2.06 -9.84
CA LEU A 100 -4.10 -2.56 -8.67
C LEU A 100 -4.34 -1.71 -7.42
N GLN A 101 -4.40 -0.38 -7.55
CA GLN A 101 -4.78 0.51 -6.45
C GLN A 101 -6.20 0.21 -5.95
N ALA A 102 -7.15 -0.02 -6.86
CA ALA A 102 -8.50 -0.45 -6.47
C ALA A 102 -8.48 -1.77 -5.69
N CYS A 103 -7.63 -2.72 -6.08
CA CYS A 103 -7.43 -3.96 -5.33
C CYS A 103 -6.94 -3.73 -3.90
N GLY A 104 -5.84 -2.97 -3.74
CA GLY A 104 -5.28 -2.70 -2.42
C GLY A 104 -6.24 -1.94 -1.51
N VAL A 105 -6.93 -0.93 -2.05
CA VAL A 105 -7.95 -0.19 -1.28
C VAL A 105 -9.11 -1.13 -0.91
N SER A 106 -9.59 -1.95 -1.85
CA SER A 106 -10.75 -2.82 -1.60
C SER A 106 -10.49 -3.97 -0.62
N ASN A 107 -9.26 -4.46 -0.55
CA ASN A 107 -8.84 -5.50 0.38
C ASN A 107 -8.50 -4.95 1.78
N THR A 108 -8.50 -3.62 1.94
CA THR A 108 -8.24 -2.98 3.23
C THR A 108 -9.55 -2.73 3.98
N THR A 109 -9.67 -3.29 5.18
CA THR A 109 -10.87 -3.14 6.01
C THR A 109 -11.16 -1.67 6.34
N GLY A 110 -12.41 -1.26 6.16
CA GLY A 110 -12.88 0.10 6.46
C GLY A 110 -12.60 1.13 5.37
N ARG A 111 -11.92 0.74 4.28
CA ARG A 111 -11.70 1.60 3.11
C ARG A 111 -12.85 1.45 2.11
N THR A 112 -13.07 2.50 1.33
CA THR A 112 -14.21 2.66 0.44
C THR A 112 -13.79 3.14 -0.95
N VAL A 113 -14.77 3.29 -1.84
CA VAL A 113 -14.55 3.89 -3.16
C VAL A 113 -14.04 5.33 -3.09
N LEU A 114 -14.36 6.08 -2.03
CA LEU A 114 -13.88 7.45 -1.87
C LEU A 114 -12.38 7.47 -1.62
N ASP A 115 -11.88 6.54 -0.81
CA ASP A 115 -10.46 6.38 -0.56
C ASP A 115 -9.68 5.99 -1.83
N PHE A 116 -10.30 5.23 -2.72
CA PHE A 116 -9.74 4.93 -4.03
C PHE A 116 -9.72 6.18 -4.93
N ASN A 117 -10.80 6.95 -4.95
CA ASN A 117 -10.85 8.20 -5.73
C ASN A 117 -9.77 9.19 -5.27
N ASP A 118 -9.61 9.37 -3.95
CA ASP A 118 -8.59 10.26 -3.38
C ASP A 118 -7.18 9.82 -3.79
N LEU A 119 -6.91 8.51 -3.78
CA LEU A 119 -5.64 7.96 -4.22
C LEU A 119 -5.41 8.12 -5.73
N ALA A 120 -6.43 7.83 -6.54
CA ALA A 120 -6.36 7.93 -8.00
C ALA A 120 -6.14 9.37 -8.47
N GLN A 121 -6.73 10.35 -7.79
CA GLN A 121 -6.61 11.78 -8.13
C GLN A 121 -5.20 12.35 -7.95
N VAL A 122 -4.32 11.68 -7.19
CA VAL A 122 -2.91 12.06 -7.08
C VAL A 122 -2.20 12.00 -8.44
N ASP A 123 -2.46 10.94 -9.20
CA ASP A 123 -1.85 10.72 -10.53
C ASP A 123 -2.76 11.18 -11.68
N HIS A 124 -4.07 11.24 -11.45
CA HIS A 124 -5.10 11.57 -12.44
C HIS A 124 -6.05 12.67 -11.92
N PRO A 125 -5.56 13.92 -11.75
CA PRO A 125 -6.35 15.00 -11.15
C PRO A 125 -7.54 15.45 -12.00
N ASP A 126 -7.54 15.11 -13.29
CA ASP A 126 -8.59 15.40 -14.26
C ASP A 126 -9.67 14.29 -14.35
N ALA A 127 -9.44 13.13 -13.72
CA ALA A 127 -10.38 12.03 -13.74
C ALA A 127 -11.63 12.35 -12.91
N SER A 128 -12.81 12.19 -13.51
CA SER A 128 -14.06 12.27 -12.76
C SER A 128 -14.32 11.00 -11.96
N THR A 129 -15.17 11.08 -10.94
CA THR A 129 -15.63 9.88 -10.22
C THR A 129 -16.33 8.87 -11.12
N THR A 130 -16.93 9.32 -12.22
CA THR A 130 -17.56 8.45 -13.23
C THR A 130 -16.52 7.69 -14.05
N ASP A 131 -15.36 8.31 -14.32
CA ASP A 131 -14.25 7.68 -15.02
C ASP A 131 -13.55 6.64 -14.15
N LEU A 132 -13.47 6.89 -12.84
CA LEU A 132 -12.78 6.04 -11.86
C LEU A 132 -13.64 4.86 -11.38
N PHE A 133 -14.97 5.02 -11.29
CA PHE A 133 -15.86 3.99 -10.75
C PHE A 133 -15.73 2.61 -11.45
N PRO A 134 -15.57 2.50 -12.79
CA PRO A 134 -15.32 1.22 -13.45
C PRO A 134 -14.10 0.47 -12.91
N PHE A 135 -13.01 1.17 -12.60
CA PHE A 135 -11.80 0.56 -12.02
C PHE A 135 -12.09 -0.05 -10.64
N TRP A 136 -12.77 0.71 -9.78
CA TRP A 136 -13.19 0.22 -8.47
C TRP A 136 -14.11 -1.00 -8.58
N ASN A 137 -15.14 -0.92 -9.42
CA ASN A 137 -16.17 -1.94 -9.49
C ASN A 137 -15.68 -3.22 -10.17
N ALA A 138 -15.00 -3.11 -11.32
CA ALA A 138 -14.58 -4.26 -12.10
C ALA A 138 -13.38 -4.99 -11.48
N SER A 139 -12.40 -4.26 -10.92
CA SER A 139 -11.20 -4.90 -10.33
C SER A 139 -11.60 -5.84 -9.18
N ARG A 140 -12.52 -5.38 -8.32
CA ARG A 140 -13.07 -6.16 -7.19
C ARG A 140 -13.86 -7.40 -7.60
N GLN A 141 -14.34 -7.47 -8.83
CA GLN A 141 -15.11 -8.61 -9.33
C GLN A 141 -14.24 -9.61 -10.06
N PHE A 142 -13.23 -9.12 -10.80
CA PHE A 142 -12.54 -9.94 -11.80
C PHE A 142 -11.03 -10.09 -11.57
N VAL A 143 -10.39 -9.17 -10.86
CA VAL A 143 -8.93 -9.21 -10.61
C VAL A 143 -8.64 -9.65 -9.19
N CYS A 144 -9.29 -8.98 -8.24
CA CYS A 144 -9.06 -9.12 -6.81
C CYS A 144 -10.41 -9.32 -6.10
N PRO A 145 -11.10 -10.45 -6.36
CA PRO A 145 -12.27 -10.79 -5.58
C PRO A 145 -11.88 -10.90 -4.11
N ALA A 146 -12.72 -10.34 -3.23
CA ALA A 146 -12.53 -10.49 -1.80
C ALA A 146 -12.41 -11.98 -1.48
N ALA A 147 -11.43 -12.32 -0.62
CA ALA A 147 -11.32 -13.69 -0.12
C ALA A 147 -12.65 -14.13 0.51
N PRO A 148 -13.08 -15.38 0.30
CA PRO A 148 -14.35 -15.89 0.83
C PRO A 148 -14.45 -15.86 2.35
#